data_AF-A0A524NJ77-F1
#
_entry.id   AF-A0A524NJ77-F1
#
_cell.length_a   1.000
_cell.length_b   1.000
_cell.length_c   1.000
_cell.angle_alpha   90.00
_cell.angle_beta   90.00
_cell.angle_gamma   90.00
#
_symmetry.space_group_name_H-M   'P 1'
#
loop_
_entity.id
_entity.type
_entity.pdbx_description
1 polymer ?
#
loop_
_entity_poly.entity_id
_entity_poly.type
_entity_poly.pdbx_seq_one_letter_code
_entity_poly.pdbx_strand_id
1 'polypeptide(L)'
;VKDNRVEDVKFKTYGCGAAIATSSMTTELAKGKTIDEAMKISRASVADSLGGLPPVKMHCSNLAADALHAAIEDYQKKQTSKKEVE
;
A
#
# COMPACT_ATOMS: atom_id res chain seq x y z
N VAL A 1 -11.10 6.11 3.51
CA VAL A 1 -10.30 6.88 4.48
C VAL A 1 -11.25 7.66 5.34
N LYS A 2 -11.12 7.56 6.66
CA LYS A 2 -11.96 8.25 7.65
C LYS A 2 -11.05 8.76 8.76
N ASP A 3 -11.23 10.01 9.18
CA ASP A 3 -10.43 10.65 10.23
C ASP A 3 -8.90 10.50 10.03
N ASN A 4 -8.44 10.72 8.80
CA ASN A 4 -7.05 10.55 8.36
C ASN A 4 -6.48 9.13 8.53
N ARG A 5 -7.33 8.10 8.65
CA ARG A 5 -6.96 6.68 8.76
C ARG A 5 -7.51 5.83 7.63
N VAL A 6 -6.78 4.78 7.29
CA VAL A 6 -7.18 3.76 6.31
C VAL A 6 -8.24 2.85 6.93
N GLU A 7 -9.51 3.25 6.83
CA GLU A 7 -10.66 2.48 7.35
C GLU A 7 -10.82 1.11 6.66
N ASP A 8 -10.75 1.10 5.33
CA ASP A 8 -10.80 -0.11 4.53
C ASP A 8 -9.83 0.00 3.35
N VAL A 9 -9.28 -1.14 2.93
CA VAL A 9 -8.29 -1.24 1.86
C VAL A 9 -8.48 -2.58 1.15
N LYS A 10 -8.50 -2.53 -0.19
CA LYS A 10 -8.68 -3.69 -1.06
C LYS A 10 -7.66 -3.64 -2.18
N PHE A 11 -7.26 -4.80 -2.67
CA PHE A 11 -6.35 -4.91 -3.80
C PHE A 11 -6.97 -5.75 -4.91
N LYS A 12 -6.52 -5.49 -6.13
CA LYS A 12 -6.71 -6.37 -7.28
C LYS A 12 -5.37 -6.45 -7.99
N THR A 13 -4.82 -7.65 -8.11
CA THR A 13 -3.48 -7.86 -8.67
C THR A 13 -3.52 -9.01 -9.66
N TYR A 14 -2.66 -8.92 -10.68
CA TYR A 14 -2.42 -9.97 -11.66
C TYR A 14 -0.94 -10.31 -11.59
N GLY A 15 -0.61 -11.58 -11.33
CA GLY A 15 0.79 -11.98 -11.22
C GLY A 15 0.96 -13.34 -10.56
N CYS A 16 2.22 -13.66 -10.26
CA CYS A 16 2.57 -14.89 -9.56
C CYS A 16 2.12 -14.87 -8.08
N GLY A 17 2.16 -16.02 -7.41
CA GLY A 17 1.76 -16.13 -6.01
C GLY A 17 2.45 -15.13 -5.06
N ALA A 18 3.71 -14.77 -5.34
CA ALA A 18 4.41 -13.73 -4.57
C ALA A 18 3.78 -12.33 -4.72
N ALA A 19 3.26 -11.99 -5.90
CA ALA A 19 2.55 -10.72 -6.11
C ALA A 19 1.22 -10.69 -5.33
N ILE A 20 0.51 -11.82 -5.29
CA ILE A 20 -0.73 -11.97 -4.51
C ILE A 20 -0.43 -11.87 -3.01
N ALA A 21 0.56 -12.61 -2.51
CA ALA A 21 0.95 -12.62 -1.10
C ALA A 21 1.40 -11.23 -0.62
N THR A 22 2.24 -10.55 -1.41
CA THR A 22 2.73 -9.20 -1.07
C THR A 22 1.61 -8.16 -1.13
N SER A 23 0.73 -8.22 -2.12
CA SER A 23 -0.44 -7.32 -2.19
C SER A 23 -1.38 -7.52 -0.99
N SER A 24 -1.64 -8.77 -0.61
CA SER A 24 -2.43 -9.10 0.59
C SER A 24 -1.76 -8.61 1.87
N MET A 25 -0.46 -8.79 2.02
CA MET A 25 0.25 -8.31 3.21
C MET A 25 0.28 -6.78 3.29
N THR A 26 0.45 -6.09 2.16
CA THR A 26 0.40 -4.63 2.12
C THR A 26 -0.95 -4.10 2.59
N THR A 27 -2.06 -4.75 2.25
CA THR A 27 -3.37 -4.33 2.75
C THR A 27 -3.52 -4.53 4.26
N GLU A 28 -3.04 -5.65 4.80
CA GLU A 28 -3.06 -5.89 6.25
C GLU A 28 -2.19 -4.88 7.01
N LEU A 29 -1.01 -4.55 6.48
CA LEU A 29 -0.12 -3.55 7.08
C LEU A 29 -0.72 -2.14 7.04
N ALA A 30 -1.45 -1.78 5.97
CA ALA A 30 -2.00 -0.44 5.80
C ALA A 30 -3.28 -0.21 6.60
N LYS A 31 -4.10 -1.24 6.83
CA LYS A 31 -5.41 -1.09 7.46
C LYS A 31 -5.30 -0.52 8.89
N GLY A 32 -6.11 0.48 9.20
CA GLY A 32 -6.16 1.16 10.49
C GLY A 32 -5.04 2.18 10.75
N LYS A 33 -3.97 2.19 9.94
CA LYS A 33 -2.90 3.19 10.03
C LYS A 33 -3.37 4.57 9.57
N THR A 34 -2.70 5.61 10.04
CA THR A 34 -2.85 6.95 9.46
C THR A 34 -2.28 6.98 8.04
N ILE A 35 -2.66 8.00 7.26
CA ILE A 35 -2.11 8.19 5.91
C ILE A 35 -0.57 8.29 5.93
N ASP A 36 0.00 9.04 6.87
CA ASP A 36 1.46 9.21 7.00
C ASP A 36 2.16 7.90 7.42
N GLU A 37 1.52 7.10 8.28
CA GLU A 37 2.04 5.79 8.67
C GLU A 37 1.97 4.78 7.53
N ALA A 38 0.87 4.78 6.78
CA ALA A 38 0.71 3.91 5.62
C ALA A 38 1.72 4.26 4.51
N MET A 39 2.07 5.54 4.37
CA MET A 39 3.06 6.03 3.42
C MET A 39 4.51 5.66 3.78
N LYS A 40 4.75 5.16 5.00
CA LYS A 40 6.05 4.61 5.41
C LYS A 40 6.19 3.12 5.12
N ILE A 41 5.14 2.45 4.63
CA ILE A 41 5.18 1.03 4.33
C ILE A 41 6.09 0.80 3.12
N SER A 42 7.32 0.40 3.41
CA SER A 42 8.33 0.16 2.38
C SER A 42 8.24 -1.26 1.83
N ARG A 43 8.86 -1.45 0.68
CA ARG A 43 9.03 -2.74 0.02
C ARG A 43 9.70 -3.77 0.94
N ALA A 44 10.71 -3.32 1.70
CA ALA A 44 11.39 -4.11 2.71
C ALA A 44 10.42 -4.51 3.84
N SER A 45 9.63 -3.57 4.37
CA SER A 45 8.65 -3.84 5.43
C SER A 45 7.65 -4.93 5.03
N VAL A 46 7.19 -4.93 3.78
CA VAL A 46 6.29 -5.95 3.23
C VAL A 46 6.98 -7.31 3.12
N ALA A 47 8.22 -7.34 2.59
CA ALA A 47 8.99 -8.58 2.47
C ALA A 47 9.31 -9.18 3.85
N ASP A 48 9.73 -8.35 4.80
CA ASP A 48 10.07 -8.76 6.17
C ASP A 48 8.85 -9.32 6.90
N SER A 49 7.66 -8.71 6.69
CA SER A 49 6.40 -9.21 7.26
C SER A 49 5.97 -10.56 6.71
N LEU A 50 6.50 -10.97 5.55
CA LEU A 50 6.30 -12.29 4.95
C LEU A 50 7.36 -13.32 5.38
N GLY A 51 8.28 -12.96 6.27
CA GLY A 51 9.44 -13.79 6.63
C GLY A 51 10.59 -13.73 5.61
N GLY A 52 10.59 -12.71 4.76
CA GLY A 52 11.55 -12.51 3.69
C GLY A 52 11.09 -13.09 2.35
N LEU A 53 11.77 -12.67 1.29
CA LEU A 53 11.57 -13.18 -0.06
C LEU A 53 12.93 -13.53 -0.69
N PRO A 54 13.00 -14.55 -1.55
CA PRO A 54 14.21 -14.82 -2.31
C PRO A 54 14.66 -13.56 -3.09
N PRO A 55 15.97 -13.25 -3.18
CA PRO A 55 16.45 -12.01 -3.79
C PRO A 55 15.89 -11.73 -5.19
N VAL A 56 15.76 -12.78 -6.02
CA VAL A 56 15.20 -12.70 -7.37
C VAL A 56 13.73 -12.26 -7.40
N LYS A 57 12.97 -12.46 -6.31
CA LYS A 57 11.54 -12.12 -6.17
C LYS A 57 11.29 -10.84 -5.39
N MET A 58 12.32 -10.16 -4.90
CA MET A 58 12.15 -8.86 -4.22
C MET A 58 11.48 -7.81 -5.13
N HIS A 59 11.66 -7.90 -6.46
CA HIS A 59 10.97 -7.05 -7.41
C HIS A 59 9.44 -7.30 -7.50
N CYS A 60 8.91 -8.40 -6.95
CA CYS A 60 7.47 -8.67 -6.91
C CYS A 60 6.80 -7.99 -5.70
N SER A 61 7.43 -8.05 -4.52
CA SER A 61 7.03 -7.27 -3.32
C SER A 61 7.04 -5.77 -3.56
N ASN A 62 7.93 -5.38 -4.45
CA ASN A 62 8.12 -4.03 -4.91
C ASN A 62 6.85 -3.40 -5.50
N LEU A 63 5.96 -4.15 -6.17
CA LEU A 63 4.80 -3.56 -6.83
C LEU A 63 3.68 -3.16 -5.85
N ALA A 64 3.52 -3.91 -4.76
CA ALA A 64 2.41 -3.70 -3.82
C ALA A 64 2.57 -2.41 -3.00
N ALA A 65 3.78 -2.14 -2.49
CA ALA A 65 4.06 -0.91 -1.75
C ALA A 65 3.90 0.33 -2.65
N ASP A 66 4.39 0.26 -3.90
CA ASP A 66 4.23 1.36 -4.86
C ASP A 66 2.75 1.62 -5.19
N ALA A 67 1.96 0.56 -5.34
CA ALA A 67 0.52 0.69 -5.58
C ALA A 67 -0.20 1.35 -4.39
N LEU A 68 0.18 1.00 -3.16
CA LEU A 68 -0.34 1.65 -1.96
C LEU A 68 0.00 3.14 -1.94
N HIS A 69 1.26 3.49 -2.20
CA HIS A 69 1.73 4.87 -2.26
C HIS A 69 0.98 5.68 -3.32
N ALA A 70 0.84 5.13 -4.53
CA ALA A 70 0.09 5.78 -5.61
C ALA A 70 -1.39 6.00 -5.24
N ALA A 71 -2.02 5.04 -4.55
CA ALA A 71 -3.39 5.20 -4.05
C ALA A 71 -3.51 6.28 -2.97
N ILE A 72 -2.52 6.40 -2.08
CA ILE A 72 -2.45 7.46 -1.07
C ILE A 72 -2.27 8.83 -1.72
N GLU A 73 -1.36 8.95 -2.70
CA GLU A 73 -1.14 10.19 -3.44
C GLU A 73 -2.39 10.63 -4.21
N ASP A 74 -3.09 9.68 -4.87
CA ASP A 74 -4.37 9.95 -5.54
C ASP A 74 -5.43 10.46 -4.56
N TYR A 75 -5.53 9.84 -3.38
CA TYR A 75 -6.40 10.33 -2.31
C TYR A 75 -6.05 11.77 -1.90
N GLN A 76 -4.76 12.05 -1.63
CA GLN A 76 -4.31 13.39 -1.22
C GLN A 76 -4.60 14.45 -2.30
N LYS A 77 -4.31 14.15 -3.57
CA LYS A 77 -4.61 15.03 -4.71
C LYS A 77 -6.10 15.37 -4.76
N LYS A 78 -6.97 14.37 -4.63
CA LYS A 78 -8.43 14.57 -4.60
C LYS A 78 -8.90 15.42 -3.41
N GLN A 79 -8.25 15.32 -2.25
CA GLN A 79 -8.58 16.18 -1.11
C GLN A 79 -8.16 17.64 -1.35
N THR A 80 -7.01 17.88 -1.98
CA THR A 80 -6.57 19.23 -2.34
C THR A 80 -7.49 19.86 -3.38
N SER A 81 -7.82 19.14 -4.46
CA SER A 81 -8.74 19.65 -5.49
C SER A 81 -10.15 19.91 -4.96
N LYS A 82 -10.60 19.19 -3.92
CA LYS A 82 -11.91 19.44 -3.30
C LYS A 82 -11.94 20.75 -2.49
N LYS A 83 -10.81 21.12 -1.87
CA LYS A 83 -10.67 22.38 -1.13
C LYS A 83 -10.56 23.61 -2.02
N GLU A 84 -10.18 23.46 -3.29
CA GLU A 84 -10.08 24.57 -4.25
C GLU A 84 -11.41 24.89 -4.94
N VAL A 85 -12.41 24.02 -4.81
CA VAL A 85 -13.73 24.15 -5.45
C VAL A 85 -14.82 24.58 -4.45
N GLU A 86 -14.53 24.59 -3.15
CA GLU A 86 -15.36 25.20 -2.09
C GLU A 86 -14.95 26.64 -1.81
#